data_AF-A0A957CN44-F1
#
_entry.id   AF-A0A957CN44-F1
#
_cell.length_a   1.000
_cell.length_b   1.000
_cell.length_c   1.000
_cell.angle_alpha   90.00
_cell.angle_beta   90.00
_cell.angle_gamma   90.00
#
_symmetry.space_group_name_H-M   'P 1'
#
loop_
_entity.id
_entity.type
_entity.pdbx_description
1 polymer ?
#
loop_
_entity_poly.entity_id
_entity_poly.type
_entity_poly.pdbx_seq_one_letter_code
_entity_poly.pdbx_strand_id
1 'polypeptide(L)'
;VRQAKGMVMDGQVGEIRLVQVEYVQGGKADAAKDPDPSKPLPWRYDPVKGGPSLVMGDIGTHAHNLVRFITGLEMAEVAAEVGTIVPNRLVHDYAGALLRFDNGARGNFWVTQAAAGVENCLRIRVSGTKGTLEWMQEVPQALTFKPLSAPSQNRTPNGPGTLPLAARSSRIVKGHPEGFHEGFANIYADAAEAIAARRSGQDADPLALYFPNSWDGLLGVRFVDRVMASSNANGKWVKC
;
A
#
# COMPACT_ATOMS: atom_id res chain seq x y z
N VAL A 1 -7.62 0.98 -7.46
CA VAL A 1 -7.62 1.33 -6.01
C VAL A 1 -8.92 2.00 -5.54
N ARG A 2 -9.31 3.18 -6.06
CA ARG A 2 -10.53 3.89 -5.59
C ARG A 2 -11.85 3.13 -5.76
N GLN A 3 -11.99 2.35 -6.83
CA GLN A 3 -13.11 1.42 -6.99
C GLN A 3 -13.17 0.40 -5.85
N ALA A 4 -12.02 -0.17 -5.43
CA ALA A 4 -11.97 -1.14 -4.33
C ALA A 4 -12.43 -0.50 -3.00
N LYS A 5 -11.98 0.73 -2.71
CA LYS A 5 -12.45 1.47 -1.52
C LYS A 5 -13.96 1.71 -1.57
N GLY A 6 -14.49 2.17 -2.70
CA GLY A 6 -15.93 2.37 -2.88
C GLY A 6 -16.72 1.08 -2.65
N MET A 7 -16.26 -0.05 -3.20
CA MET A 7 -16.92 -1.36 -3.02
C MET A 7 -16.89 -1.85 -1.57
N VAL A 8 -15.82 -1.56 -0.82
CA VAL A 8 -15.75 -1.84 0.63
C VAL A 8 -16.76 -0.96 1.38
N MET A 9 -16.80 0.34 1.10
CA MET A 9 -17.74 1.28 1.71
C MET A 9 -19.21 0.93 1.42
N ASP A 10 -19.52 0.46 0.21
CA ASP A 10 -20.86 -0.01 -0.19
C ASP A 10 -21.21 -1.40 0.39
N GLY A 11 -20.32 -2.02 1.16
CA GLY A 11 -20.56 -3.33 1.78
C GLY A 11 -20.59 -4.50 0.80
N GLN A 12 -20.05 -4.34 -0.42
CA GLN A 12 -20.04 -5.39 -1.46
C GLN A 12 -19.13 -6.57 -1.07
N VAL A 13 -18.12 -6.32 -0.24
CA VAL A 13 -17.19 -7.34 0.29
C VAL A 13 -17.68 -7.90 1.64
N GLY A 14 -18.67 -7.26 2.27
CA GLY A 14 -19.12 -7.59 3.62
C GLY A 14 -18.10 -7.20 4.69
N GLU A 15 -18.13 -7.90 5.83
CA GLU A 15 -17.14 -7.71 6.89
C GLU A 15 -15.80 -8.31 6.47
N ILE A 16 -14.74 -7.50 6.51
CA ILE A 16 -13.38 -7.92 6.12
C ILE A 16 -12.83 -8.89 7.18
N ARG A 17 -12.30 -10.02 6.73
CA ARG A 17 -11.73 -11.09 7.58
C ARG A 17 -10.24 -11.31 7.35
N LEU A 18 -9.77 -11.10 6.12
CA LEU A 18 -8.40 -11.34 5.73
C LEU A 18 -7.91 -10.26 4.76
N VAL A 19 -6.73 -9.71 5.03
CA VAL A 19 -6.03 -8.78 4.14
C VAL A 19 -4.63 -9.32 3.86
N GLN A 20 -4.26 -9.41 2.59
CA GLN A 20 -2.92 -9.80 2.18
C GLN A 20 -2.33 -8.68 1.34
N VAL A 21 -1.16 -8.17 1.71
CA VAL A 21 -0.48 -7.13 0.95
C VAL A 21 1.00 -7.47 0.78
N GLU A 22 1.50 -7.25 -0.43
CA GLU A 22 2.91 -7.40 -0.74
C GLU A 22 3.38 -6.23 -1.61
N TYR A 23 4.62 -5.79 -1.39
CA TYR A 23 5.32 -4.94 -2.34
C TYR A 23 6.69 -5.55 -2.62
N VAL A 24 6.79 -6.22 -3.76
CA VAL A 24 7.96 -7.01 -4.15
C VAL A 24 8.63 -6.36 -5.34
N GLN A 25 9.92 -6.06 -5.20
CA GLN A 25 10.78 -5.52 -6.24
C GLN A 25 12.06 -6.36 -6.33
N GLY A 26 12.70 -6.34 -7.49
CA GLY A 26 13.97 -7.01 -7.76
C GLY A 26 15.12 -6.07 -8.12
N GLY A 27 14.89 -4.76 -8.13
CA GLY A 27 15.87 -3.76 -8.56
C GLY A 27 17.17 -3.74 -7.75
N LYS A 28 17.17 -4.36 -6.57
CA LYS A 28 18.34 -4.54 -5.68
C LYS A 28 18.62 -6.01 -5.42
N ALA A 29 18.38 -6.92 -6.38
CA ALA A 29 18.77 -8.32 -6.22
C ALA A 29 20.27 -8.56 -6.46
N ASP A 30 20.91 -7.73 -7.30
CA ASP A 30 22.32 -7.86 -7.65
C ASP A 30 23.24 -7.19 -6.63
N ALA A 31 23.86 -8.00 -5.78
CA ALA A 31 24.81 -7.54 -4.75
C ALA A 31 26.05 -6.84 -5.31
N ALA A 32 26.43 -7.10 -6.57
CA ALA A 32 27.58 -6.44 -7.19
C ALA A 32 27.34 -4.93 -7.43
N LYS A 33 26.09 -4.48 -7.34
CA LYS A 33 25.70 -3.07 -7.44
C LYS A 33 25.56 -2.38 -6.09
N ASP A 34 25.73 -3.09 -4.98
CA ASP A 34 25.70 -2.48 -3.66
C ASP A 34 26.91 -1.55 -3.47
N PRO A 35 26.75 -0.43 -2.75
CA PRO A 35 27.85 0.49 -2.51
C PRO A 35 28.94 -0.18 -1.67
N ASP A 36 30.19 0.10 -2.03
CA ASP A 36 31.37 -0.33 -1.28
C ASP A 36 31.36 0.26 0.14
N PRO A 37 31.28 -0.57 1.20
CA PRO A 37 31.18 -0.11 2.57
C PRO A 37 32.46 0.59 3.08
N SER A 38 33.58 0.46 2.36
CA SER A 38 34.82 1.19 2.68
C SER A 38 34.84 2.64 2.18
N LYS A 39 33.85 3.04 1.38
CA LYS A 39 33.71 4.39 0.81
C LYS A 39 32.53 5.13 1.45
N PRO A 40 32.47 6.47 1.32
CA PRO A 40 31.29 7.22 1.72
C PRO A 40 30.01 6.65 1.06
N LEU A 41 29.10 6.15 1.90
CA LEU A 41 27.85 5.56 1.44
C LEU A 41 26.87 6.65 0.98
N PRO A 42 26.10 6.42 -0.10
CA PRO A 42 24.93 7.23 -0.39
C PRO A 42 23.97 7.22 0.80
N TRP A 43 23.34 8.36 1.11
CA TRP A 43 22.55 8.54 2.34
C TRP A 43 21.51 7.44 2.60
N ARG A 44 20.93 6.87 1.54
CA ARG A 44 19.90 5.82 1.66
C ARG A 44 20.46 4.47 2.13
N TYR A 45 21.74 4.20 1.89
CA TYR A 45 22.44 2.98 2.33
C TYR A 45 23.20 3.18 3.64
N ASP A 46 23.15 4.38 4.22
CA ASP A 46 23.74 4.73 5.50
C ASP A 46 22.68 4.57 6.60
N PRO A 47 22.78 3.59 7.51
CA PRO A 47 21.76 3.34 8.53
C PRO A 47 21.51 4.51 9.49
N VAL A 48 22.49 5.41 9.65
CA VAL A 48 22.36 6.59 10.51
C VAL A 48 21.50 7.66 9.83
N LYS A 49 21.57 7.77 8.50
CA LYS A 49 20.86 8.80 7.71
C LYS A 49 19.55 8.31 7.09
N GLY A 50 19.51 7.06 6.65
CA GLY A 50 18.40 6.45 5.93
C GLY A 50 17.22 6.06 6.82
N GLY A 51 17.40 6.11 8.14
CA GLY A 51 16.39 5.70 9.11
C GLY A 51 16.43 4.19 9.41
N PRO A 52 15.46 3.69 10.18
CA PRO A 52 15.56 2.38 10.83
C PRO A 52 15.45 1.19 9.86
N SER A 53 14.89 1.38 8.68
CA SER A 53 14.79 0.35 7.65
C SER A 53 14.52 0.97 6.29
N LEU A 54 15.43 0.72 5.35
CA LEU A 54 15.30 1.19 3.97
C LEU A 54 14.03 0.64 3.34
N VAL A 55 13.87 -0.69 3.31
CA VAL A 55 12.73 -1.34 2.65
C VAL A 55 11.38 -0.90 3.23
N MET A 56 11.30 -0.71 4.56
CA MET A 56 10.07 -0.28 5.20
C MET A 56 9.73 1.18 4.89
N GLY A 57 10.73 2.07 4.88
CA GLY A 57 10.54 3.47 4.53
C GLY A 57 10.18 3.67 3.05
N ASP A 58 10.88 2.96 2.16
CA ASP A 58 10.78 3.11 0.70
C ASP A 58 9.49 2.48 0.14
N ILE A 59 9.19 1.23 0.49
CA ILE A 59 8.05 0.49 -0.09
C ILE A 59 7.07 -0.07 0.94
N GLY A 60 7.50 -0.26 2.19
CA GLY A 60 6.61 -0.72 3.26
C GLY A 60 5.47 0.27 3.56
N THR A 61 5.77 1.57 3.53
CA THR A 61 4.78 2.63 3.73
C THR A 61 3.72 2.68 2.62
N HIS A 62 4.07 2.36 1.37
CA HIS A 62 3.10 2.23 0.27
C HIS A 62 2.13 1.07 0.50
N ALA A 63 2.64 -0.12 0.85
CA ALA A 63 1.80 -1.28 1.17
C ALA A 63 0.88 -1.00 2.37
N HIS A 64 1.41 -0.38 3.43
CA HIS A 64 0.64 0.03 4.60
C HIS A 64 -0.47 1.03 4.25
N ASN A 65 -0.15 2.09 3.50
CA ASN A 65 -1.13 3.09 3.09
C ASN A 65 -2.22 2.48 2.20
N LEU A 66 -1.85 1.58 1.28
CA LEU A 66 -2.81 0.93 0.37
C LEU A 66 -3.84 0.10 1.14
N VAL A 67 -3.41 -0.65 2.17
CA VAL A 67 -4.30 -1.40 3.06
C VAL A 67 -5.30 -0.44 3.71
N ARG A 68 -4.80 0.56 4.46
CA ARG A 68 -5.64 1.54 5.17
C ARG A 68 -6.60 2.25 4.23
N PHE A 69 -6.12 2.64 3.05
CA PHE A 69 -6.94 3.32 2.06
C PHE A 69 -8.08 2.44 1.57
N ILE A 70 -7.81 1.20 1.14
CA ILE A 70 -8.86 0.33 0.57
C ILE A 70 -9.83 -0.16 1.64
N THR A 71 -9.33 -0.59 2.80
CA THR A 71 -10.15 -1.26 3.81
C THR A 71 -10.81 -0.30 4.79
N GLY A 72 -10.19 0.86 5.03
CA GLY A 72 -10.55 1.75 6.14
C GLY A 72 -10.20 1.20 7.52
N LEU A 73 -9.52 0.06 7.61
CA LEU A 73 -9.09 -0.56 8.87
C LEU A 73 -7.73 -0.05 9.31
N GLU A 74 -7.52 0.03 10.61
CA GLU A 74 -6.22 0.28 11.21
C GLU A 74 -5.58 -1.02 11.71
N MET A 75 -4.24 -1.12 11.61
CA MET A 75 -3.50 -2.22 12.23
C MET A 75 -3.50 -1.99 13.75
N ALA A 76 -3.94 -2.98 14.52
CA ALA A 76 -3.95 -2.96 15.97
C ALA A 76 -2.68 -3.60 16.57
N GLU A 77 -2.20 -4.69 15.98
CA GLU A 77 -0.97 -5.37 16.41
C GLU A 77 -0.19 -5.95 15.23
N VAL A 78 1.12 -6.06 15.40
CA VAL A 78 2.05 -6.63 14.42
C VAL A 78 3.03 -7.61 15.07
N ALA A 79 3.30 -8.72 14.39
CA ALA A 79 4.43 -9.60 14.66
C ALA A 79 5.29 -9.69 13.39
N ALA A 80 6.54 -9.23 13.46
CA ALA A 80 7.36 -8.98 12.28
C ALA A 80 8.77 -9.54 12.37
N GLU A 81 9.36 -9.77 11.21
CA GLU A 81 10.76 -10.06 10.97
C GLU A 81 11.27 -9.08 9.90
N VAL A 82 12.38 -8.40 10.20
CA VAL A 82 13.02 -7.43 9.31
C VAL A 82 14.51 -7.77 9.27
N GLY A 83 15.08 -7.77 8.07
CA GLY A 83 16.46 -8.19 7.91
C GLY A 83 16.99 -7.99 6.50
N THR A 84 18.08 -8.68 6.23
CA THR A 84 18.73 -8.75 4.93
C THR A 84 18.61 -10.16 4.38
N ILE A 85 18.13 -10.29 3.14
CA ILE A 85 18.14 -11.55 2.40
C ILE A 85 19.32 -11.61 1.42
N VAL A 86 19.84 -10.46 0.99
CA VAL A 86 21.14 -10.38 0.31
C VAL A 86 22.25 -10.32 1.37
N PRO A 87 23.23 -11.25 1.33
CA PRO A 87 24.29 -11.32 2.33
C PRO A 87 25.09 -10.02 2.45
N ASN A 88 25.54 -9.72 3.68
CA ASN A 88 26.46 -8.61 4.01
C ASN A 88 25.93 -7.20 3.75
N ARG A 89 24.63 -7.02 3.54
CA ARG A 89 24.04 -5.68 3.43
C ARG A 89 24.02 -4.93 4.75
N LEU A 90 24.26 -3.63 4.66
CA LEU A 90 24.20 -2.71 5.80
C LEU A 90 22.78 -2.23 6.12
N VAL A 91 21.86 -2.34 5.16
CA VAL A 91 20.47 -1.88 5.28
C VAL A 91 19.50 -3.01 4.93
N HIS A 92 18.38 -3.04 5.64
CA HIS A 92 17.33 -4.03 5.43
C HIS A 92 16.77 -3.97 4.01
N ASP A 93 16.63 -5.13 3.37
CA ASP A 93 16.04 -5.33 2.05
C ASP A 93 14.81 -6.26 2.08
N TYR A 94 14.43 -6.72 3.27
CA TYR A 94 13.28 -7.59 3.53
C TYR A 94 12.55 -7.19 4.82
N ALA A 95 11.22 -7.24 4.77
CA ALA A 95 10.37 -7.24 5.96
C ALA A 95 9.13 -8.10 5.73
N GLY A 96 8.86 -9.02 6.65
CA GLY A 96 7.65 -9.83 6.69
C GLY A 96 6.90 -9.61 8.01
N ALA A 97 5.56 -9.58 7.97
CA ALA A 97 4.76 -9.43 9.17
C ALA A 97 3.39 -10.11 9.11
N LEU A 98 2.93 -10.58 10.26
CA LEU A 98 1.54 -10.92 10.53
C LEU A 98 0.84 -9.73 11.19
N LEU A 99 -0.41 -9.49 10.78
CA LEU A 99 -1.20 -8.33 11.19
C LEU A 99 -2.48 -8.78 11.93
N ARG A 100 -2.86 -8.00 12.94
CA ARG A 100 -4.21 -7.99 13.52
C ARG A 100 -4.80 -6.60 13.33
N PHE A 101 -6.00 -6.53 12.76
CA PHE A 101 -6.71 -5.26 12.55
C PHE A 101 -7.63 -4.95 13.74
N ASP A 102 -7.99 -3.69 13.86
CA ASP A 102 -8.93 -3.16 14.87
C ASP A 102 -10.31 -3.84 14.87
N ASN A 103 -10.79 -4.30 13.71
CA ASN A 103 -12.02 -5.06 13.56
C ASN A 103 -11.86 -6.57 13.83
N GLY A 104 -10.67 -7.03 14.23
CA GLY A 104 -10.37 -8.44 14.47
C GLY A 104 -9.93 -9.25 13.24
N ALA A 105 -9.94 -8.66 12.03
CA ALA A 105 -9.40 -9.31 10.84
C ALA A 105 -7.92 -9.69 11.01
N ARG A 106 -7.47 -10.65 10.20
CA ARG A 106 -6.06 -11.06 10.13
C ARG A 106 -5.42 -10.57 8.85
N GLY A 107 -4.11 -10.45 8.84
CA GLY A 107 -3.41 -10.18 7.59
C GLY A 107 -1.99 -10.64 7.52
N ASN A 108 -1.47 -10.63 6.29
CA ASN A 108 -0.06 -10.77 6.01
C ASN A 108 0.45 -9.52 5.29
N PHE A 109 1.72 -9.23 5.54
CA PHE A 109 2.45 -8.13 4.96
C PHE A 109 3.84 -8.64 4.60
N TRP A 110 4.29 -8.34 3.39
CA TRP A 110 5.64 -8.65 2.93
C TRP A 110 6.13 -7.50 2.08
N VAL A 111 7.38 -7.08 2.27
CA VAL A 111 8.08 -6.23 1.32
C VAL A 111 9.52 -6.66 1.12
N THR A 112 10.01 -6.57 -0.12
CA THR A 112 11.43 -6.77 -0.44
C THR A 112 11.85 -6.04 -1.72
N GLN A 113 13.12 -5.67 -1.81
CA GLN A 113 13.73 -5.12 -3.02
C GLN A 113 14.73 -6.06 -3.71
N ALA A 114 14.86 -7.28 -3.20
CA ALA A 114 15.86 -8.27 -3.63
C ALA A 114 15.25 -9.52 -4.28
N ALA A 115 13.99 -9.48 -4.69
CA ALA A 115 13.36 -10.59 -5.42
C ALA A 115 13.77 -10.54 -6.91
N ALA A 116 14.84 -11.26 -7.26
CA ALA A 116 15.41 -11.25 -8.61
C ALA A 116 14.35 -11.46 -9.72
N GLY A 117 14.37 -10.58 -10.72
CA GLY A 117 13.47 -10.63 -11.87
C GLY A 117 12.08 -10.04 -11.65
N VAL A 118 11.70 -9.71 -10.41
CA VAL A 118 10.44 -8.99 -10.13
C VAL A 118 10.62 -7.50 -10.42
N GLU A 119 9.69 -6.89 -11.14
CA GLU A 119 9.74 -5.46 -11.44
C GLU A 119 9.25 -4.63 -10.25
N ASN A 120 7.95 -4.33 -10.17
CA ASN A 120 7.38 -3.37 -9.22
C ASN A 120 6.01 -3.84 -8.67
N CYS A 121 5.98 -5.08 -8.17
CA CYS A 121 4.79 -5.84 -7.83
C CYS A 121 4.21 -5.45 -6.46
N LEU A 122 3.52 -4.30 -6.41
CA LEU A 122 2.60 -3.97 -5.32
C LEU A 122 1.26 -4.66 -5.58
N ARG A 123 0.87 -5.58 -4.68
CA ARG A 123 -0.37 -6.36 -4.80
C ARG A 123 -1.12 -6.40 -3.47
N ILE A 124 -2.44 -6.39 -3.56
CA ILE A 124 -3.32 -6.52 -2.39
C ILE A 124 -4.49 -7.45 -2.69
N ARG A 125 -4.88 -8.23 -1.68
CA ARG A 125 -6.11 -9.03 -1.64
C ARG A 125 -6.88 -8.69 -0.36
N VAL A 126 -8.17 -8.41 -0.51
CA VAL A 126 -9.07 -8.07 0.60
C VAL A 126 -10.26 -9.03 0.55
N SER A 127 -10.35 -9.93 1.53
CA SER A 127 -11.38 -10.96 1.60
C SER A 127 -12.30 -10.68 2.78
N GLY A 128 -13.59 -10.59 2.49
CA GLY A 128 -14.65 -10.45 3.50
C GLY A 128 -15.71 -11.53 3.35
N THR A 129 -16.83 -11.33 4.05
CA THR A 129 -17.91 -12.34 4.12
C THR A 129 -18.68 -12.54 2.81
N LYS A 130 -18.65 -11.56 1.89
CA LYS A 130 -19.43 -11.58 0.65
C LYS A 130 -18.57 -11.74 -0.61
N GLY A 131 -17.25 -11.63 -0.50
CA GLY A 131 -16.35 -11.80 -1.64
C GLY A 131 -14.93 -11.38 -1.37
N THR A 132 -14.11 -11.36 -2.42
CA THR A 132 -12.70 -10.96 -2.38
C THR A 132 -12.38 -9.97 -3.50
N LEU A 133 -11.61 -8.93 -3.17
CA LEU A 133 -11.02 -8.00 -4.12
C LEU A 133 -9.53 -8.33 -4.30
N GLU A 134 -9.02 -8.29 -5.53
CA GLU A 134 -7.59 -8.40 -5.83
C GLU A 134 -7.16 -7.31 -6.82
N TRP A 135 -6.05 -6.63 -6.51
CA TRP A 135 -5.47 -5.59 -7.37
C TRP A 135 -3.95 -5.67 -7.36
N MET A 136 -3.33 -5.35 -8.50
CA MET A 136 -1.88 -5.36 -8.70
C MET A 136 -1.45 -4.14 -9.52
N GLN A 137 -0.39 -3.48 -9.07
CA GLN A 137 0.09 -2.23 -9.66
C GLN A 137 0.56 -2.35 -11.11
N GLU A 138 1.20 -3.46 -11.48
CA GLU A 138 1.71 -3.67 -12.85
C GLU A 138 0.59 -3.83 -13.89
N VAL A 139 -0.64 -4.15 -13.45
CA VAL A 139 -1.84 -4.15 -14.29
C VAL A 139 -2.89 -3.24 -13.63
N PRO A 140 -2.62 -1.92 -13.55
CA PRO A 140 -3.31 -1.03 -12.61
C PRO A 140 -4.80 -0.85 -12.95
N GLN A 141 -5.18 -1.15 -14.18
CA GLN A 141 -6.54 -1.02 -14.73
C GLN A 141 -7.44 -2.23 -14.51
N ALA A 142 -6.94 -3.30 -13.88
CA ALA A 142 -7.71 -4.48 -13.57
C ALA A 142 -7.92 -4.60 -12.05
N LEU A 143 -9.18 -4.58 -11.61
CA LEU A 143 -9.57 -4.96 -10.25
C LEU A 143 -10.42 -6.23 -10.34
N THR A 144 -9.90 -7.34 -9.83
CA THR A 144 -10.66 -8.59 -9.78
C THR A 144 -11.57 -8.58 -8.56
N PHE A 145 -12.87 -8.82 -8.76
CA PHE A 145 -13.84 -9.07 -7.69
C PHE A 145 -14.38 -10.49 -7.81
N LYS A 146 -14.31 -11.24 -6.71
CA LYS A 146 -14.78 -12.62 -6.59
C LYS A 146 -15.91 -12.67 -5.56
N PRO A 147 -17.17 -12.45 -5.96
CA PRO A 147 -18.31 -12.63 -5.06
C PRO A 147 -18.39 -14.08 -4.57
N LEU A 148 -18.89 -14.32 -3.36
CA LEU A 148 -19.03 -15.67 -2.81
C LEU A 148 -20.01 -16.55 -3.61
N SER A 149 -21.08 -15.93 -4.14
CA SER A 149 -22.20 -16.65 -4.77
C SER A 149 -22.37 -16.31 -6.25
N ALA A 150 -21.35 -15.79 -6.92
CA ALA A 150 -21.39 -15.46 -8.34
C ALA A 150 -19.99 -15.59 -9.00
N PRO A 151 -19.91 -15.69 -10.33
CA PRO A 151 -18.63 -15.76 -11.03
C PRO A 151 -17.72 -14.56 -10.74
N SER A 152 -16.40 -14.81 -10.86
CA SER A 152 -15.38 -13.76 -10.79
C SER A 152 -15.59 -12.71 -11.89
N GLN A 153 -15.31 -11.45 -11.55
CA GLN A 153 -15.52 -10.29 -12.39
C GLN A 153 -14.23 -9.48 -12.48
N ASN A 154 -13.88 -9.01 -13.68
CA ASN A 154 -12.84 -8.01 -13.86
C ASN A 154 -13.48 -6.63 -13.98
N ARG A 155 -13.16 -5.73 -13.05
CA ARG A 155 -13.63 -4.34 -13.03
C ARG A 155 -12.58 -3.46 -13.68
N THR A 156 -13.00 -2.69 -14.69
CA THR A 156 -12.15 -1.77 -15.45
C THR A 156 -12.64 -0.32 -15.29
N PRO A 157 -11.75 0.68 -15.45
CA PRO A 157 -12.12 2.09 -15.32
C PRO A 157 -13.25 2.50 -16.26
N ASN A 158 -14.16 3.32 -15.77
CA ASN A 158 -15.34 3.81 -16.51
C ASN A 158 -16.20 2.68 -17.12
N GLY A 159 -16.03 1.44 -16.67
CA GLY A 159 -16.86 0.30 -17.05
C GLY A 159 -18.18 0.24 -16.28
N PRO A 160 -19.08 -0.69 -16.62
CA PRO A 160 -20.33 -0.90 -15.88
C PRO A 160 -20.09 -1.18 -14.38
N GLY A 161 -20.80 -0.45 -13.51
CA GLY A 161 -20.65 -0.54 -12.06
C GLY A 161 -19.48 0.26 -11.48
N THR A 162 -18.89 1.17 -12.25
CA THR A 162 -17.94 2.17 -11.72
C THR A 162 -18.64 3.04 -10.68
N LEU A 163 -18.04 3.15 -9.49
CA LEU A 163 -18.57 3.95 -8.38
C LEU A 163 -18.07 5.40 -8.44
N PRO A 164 -18.75 6.36 -7.78
CA PRO A 164 -18.43 7.80 -7.90
C PRO A 164 -16.95 8.14 -7.62
N LEU A 165 -16.35 7.54 -6.59
CA LEU A 165 -14.95 7.77 -6.25
C LEU A 165 -13.98 7.30 -7.35
N ALA A 166 -14.31 6.21 -8.04
CA ALA A 166 -13.54 5.73 -9.18
C ALA A 166 -13.78 6.57 -10.44
N ALA A 167 -15.03 6.94 -10.71
CA ALA A 167 -15.41 7.77 -11.86
C ALA A 167 -14.69 9.13 -11.87
N ARG A 168 -14.58 9.78 -10.70
CA ARG A 168 -13.83 11.05 -10.53
C ARG A 168 -12.34 10.93 -10.92
N SER A 169 -11.79 9.72 -10.90
CA SER A 169 -10.35 9.49 -11.05
C SER A 169 -9.91 9.27 -12.50
N SER A 170 -10.86 8.99 -13.39
CA SER A 170 -10.56 8.76 -14.80
C SER A 170 -10.72 10.03 -15.61
N ARG A 171 -9.76 10.28 -16.51
CA ARG A 171 -9.65 11.49 -17.33
C ARG A 171 -10.02 11.25 -18.78
N ILE A 172 -10.08 9.98 -19.18
CA ILE A 172 -10.36 9.56 -20.55
C ILE A 172 -11.45 8.49 -20.60
N VAL A 173 -12.00 8.28 -21.78
CA VAL A 173 -13.06 7.30 -22.03
C VAL A 173 -12.57 5.86 -21.80
N LYS A 174 -13.47 5.00 -21.30
CA LYS A 174 -13.19 3.59 -20.99
C LYS A 174 -12.46 2.87 -22.14
N GLY A 175 -11.50 2.02 -21.79
CA GLY A 175 -10.70 1.24 -22.74
C GLY A 175 -9.35 1.86 -23.09
N HIS A 176 -9.16 3.18 -22.93
CA HIS A 176 -7.84 3.79 -23.04
C HIS A 176 -7.04 3.58 -21.75
N PRO A 177 -5.76 3.19 -21.84
CA PRO A 177 -4.95 2.94 -20.66
C PRO A 177 -4.52 4.25 -20.00
N GLU A 178 -4.89 4.41 -18.73
CA GLU A 178 -4.24 5.30 -17.75
C GLU A 178 -3.30 4.48 -16.83
N GLY A 179 -2.47 5.13 -16.04
CA GLY A 179 -1.56 4.43 -15.13
C GLY A 179 -0.95 5.33 -14.06
N PHE A 180 0.37 5.21 -13.90
CA PHE A 180 1.11 5.81 -12.80
C PHE A 180 0.96 7.33 -12.73
N HIS A 181 1.08 8.02 -13.86
CA HIS A 181 0.99 9.49 -13.91
C HIS A 181 -0.40 10.00 -13.54
N GLU A 182 -1.46 9.36 -14.03
CA GLU A 182 -2.84 9.74 -13.66
C GLU A 182 -3.11 9.47 -12.18
N GLY A 183 -2.53 8.39 -11.61
CA GLY A 183 -2.57 8.13 -10.16
C GLY A 183 -2.03 9.30 -9.34
N PHE A 184 -0.85 9.83 -9.70
CA PHE A 184 -0.28 11.02 -9.06
C PHE A 184 -1.11 12.27 -9.32
N ALA A 185 -1.55 12.50 -10.55
CA ALA A 185 -2.36 13.65 -10.91
C ALA A 185 -3.66 13.70 -10.09
N ASN A 186 -4.25 12.54 -9.78
CA ASN A 186 -5.44 12.43 -8.95
C ASN A 186 -5.18 12.81 -7.49
N ILE A 187 -4.08 12.35 -6.90
CA ILE A 187 -3.69 12.73 -5.52
C ILE A 187 -3.48 14.25 -5.42
N TYR A 188 -2.72 14.82 -6.36
CA TYR A 188 -2.42 16.25 -6.34
C TYR A 188 -3.64 17.13 -6.64
N ALA A 189 -4.52 16.71 -7.56
CA ALA A 189 -5.74 17.46 -7.87
C ALA A 189 -6.69 17.52 -6.66
N ASP A 190 -6.87 16.39 -5.98
CA ASP A 190 -7.73 16.30 -4.79
C ASP A 190 -7.17 17.13 -3.61
N ALA A 191 -5.85 17.07 -3.38
CA ALA A 191 -5.19 17.93 -2.39
C ALA A 191 -5.31 19.42 -2.73
N ALA A 192 -5.12 19.79 -4.00
CA ALA A 192 -5.24 21.17 -4.46
C ALA A 192 -6.66 21.72 -4.26
N GLU A 193 -7.68 20.91 -4.54
CA GLU A 193 -9.08 21.28 -4.32
C GLU A 193 -9.37 21.50 -2.83
N ALA A 194 -8.94 20.59 -1.96
CA ALA A 194 -9.11 20.74 -0.52
C ALA A 194 -8.42 22.00 0.03
N ILE A 195 -7.23 22.33 -0.48
CA ILE A 195 -6.50 23.57 -0.12
C ILE A 195 -7.25 24.80 -0.62
N ALA A 196 -7.73 24.78 -1.87
CA ALA A 196 -8.44 25.90 -2.48
C ALA A 196 -9.75 26.20 -1.72
N ALA A 197 -10.54 25.18 -1.43
CA ALA A 197 -11.77 25.27 -0.65
C ALA A 197 -11.54 25.90 0.73
N ARG A 198 -10.52 25.41 1.46
CA ARG A 198 -10.14 25.98 2.76
C ARG A 198 -9.72 27.45 2.67
N ARG A 199 -9.01 27.85 1.61
CA ARG A 199 -8.56 29.23 1.41
C ARG A 199 -9.70 30.18 1.01
N SER A 200 -10.71 29.68 0.30
CA SER A 200 -11.88 30.47 -0.13
C SER A 200 -13.03 30.47 0.88
N GLY A 201 -12.95 29.66 1.93
CA GLY A 201 -14.04 29.49 2.89
C GLY A 201 -15.23 28.71 2.33
N GLN A 202 -14.99 27.88 1.31
CA GLN A 202 -15.98 26.98 0.71
C GLN A 202 -15.69 25.53 1.11
N ASP A 203 -16.68 24.66 0.93
CA ASP A 203 -16.49 23.22 1.07
C ASP A 203 -15.92 22.63 -0.23
N ALA A 204 -14.99 21.69 -0.11
CA ALA A 204 -14.51 20.89 -1.24
C ALA A 204 -15.57 19.86 -1.66
N ASP A 205 -15.50 19.33 -2.88
CA ASP A 205 -16.25 18.12 -3.22
C ASP A 205 -15.87 17.01 -2.20
N PRO A 206 -16.84 16.36 -1.53
CA PRO A 206 -16.55 15.26 -0.63
C PRO A 206 -15.71 14.14 -1.27
N LEU A 207 -15.81 13.92 -2.58
CA LEU A 207 -14.98 12.96 -3.32
C LEU A 207 -13.52 13.40 -3.50
N ALA A 208 -13.22 14.69 -3.32
CA ALA A 208 -11.86 15.24 -3.32
C ALA A 208 -11.12 15.03 -1.99
N LEU A 209 -11.77 14.48 -0.96
CA LEU A 209 -11.17 14.30 0.36
C LEU A 209 -10.42 12.96 0.52
N TYR A 210 -10.25 12.21 -0.57
CA TYR A 210 -9.63 10.88 -0.57
C TYR A 210 -8.18 10.91 -1.07
N PHE A 211 -7.34 11.66 -0.36
CA PHE A 211 -5.88 11.73 -0.56
C PHE A 211 -5.14 11.55 0.79
N PRO A 212 -3.89 11.05 0.78
CA PRO A 212 -3.10 10.91 2.01
C PRO A 212 -2.81 12.27 2.65
N ASN A 213 -3.02 12.38 3.96
CA ASN A 213 -2.73 13.61 4.72
C ASN A 213 -1.63 13.39 5.80
N SER A 214 -1.39 14.39 6.65
CA SER A 214 -0.36 14.31 7.70
C SER A 214 -0.63 13.20 8.73
N TRP A 215 -1.89 12.87 8.98
CA TRP A 215 -2.26 11.75 9.86
C TRP A 215 -1.88 10.41 9.23
N ASP A 216 -2.12 10.24 7.93
CA ASP A 216 -1.68 9.05 7.21
C ASP A 216 -0.16 8.89 7.22
N GLY A 217 0.57 10.02 7.11
CA GLY A 217 2.02 10.06 7.27
C GLY A 217 2.48 9.62 8.66
N LEU A 218 1.86 10.15 9.72
CA LEU A 218 2.15 9.76 11.10
C LEU A 218 1.94 8.26 11.32
N LEU A 219 0.82 7.71 10.84
CA LEU A 219 0.52 6.29 10.99
C LEU A 219 1.47 5.41 10.18
N GLY A 220 1.92 5.86 9.00
CA GLY A 220 2.98 5.19 8.25
C GLY A 220 4.28 5.09 9.04
N VAL A 221 4.76 6.20 9.61
CA VAL A 221 5.99 6.20 10.42
C VAL A 221 5.83 5.36 11.70
N ARG A 222 4.67 5.46 12.35
CA ARG A 222 4.36 4.64 13.53
C ARG A 222 4.40 3.15 13.17
N PHE A 223 3.77 2.73 12.08
CA PHE A 223 3.80 1.33 11.67
C PHE A 223 5.22 0.82 11.45
N VAL A 224 6.10 1.60 10.80
CA VAL A 224 7.52 1.25 10.63
C VAL A 224 8.20 1.04 11.99
N ASP A 225 8.03 1.97 12.93
CA ASP A 225 8.58 1.87 14.28
C ASP A 225 8.11 0.59 15.00
N ARG A 226 6.83 0.23 14.89
CA ARG A 226 6.24 -0.94 15.54
C ARG A 226 6.70 -2.26 14.91
N VAL A 227 6.85 -2.30 13.59
CA VAL A 227 7.45 -3.42 12.86
C VAL A 227 8.89 -3.65 13.32
N MET A 228 9.69 -2.58 13.43
CA MET A 228 11.06 -2.67 13.93
C MET A 228 11.12 -3.13 15.38
N ALA A 229 10.25 -2.60 16.25
CA ALA A 229 10.16 -3.02 17.65
C ALA A 229 9.82 -4.51 17.79
N SER A 230 8.90 -5.02 16.96
CA SER A 230 8.55 -6.44 16.93
C SER A 230 9.73 -7.31 16.48
N SER A 231 10.40 -6.93 15.39
CA SER A 231 11.57 -7.65 14.86
C SER A 231 12.71 -7.71 15.88
N ASN A 232 13.05 -6.58 16.51
CA ASN A 232 14.08 -6.50 17.55
C ASN A 232 13.72 -7.34 18.79
N ALA A 233 12.44 -7.61 19.01
CA ALA A 233 11.93 -8.45 20.08
C ALA A 233 11.72 -9.91 19.67
N ASN A 234 12.37 -10.37 18.58
CA ASN A 234 12.29 -11.71 18.02
C ASN A 234 10.85 -12.12 17.64
N GLY A 235 10.16 -11.24 16.92
CA GLY A 235 8.83 -11.50 16.37
C GLY A 235 7.69 -11.47 17.39
N LYS A 236 7.90 -10.86 18.57
CA LYS A 236 6.82 -10.66 19.56
C LYS A 236 5.74 -9.74 18.99
N TRP A 237 4.48 -10.02 19.32
CA TRP A 237 3.37 -9.12 19.00
C TRP A 237 3.53 -7.77 19.71
N VAL A 238 3.45 -6.69 18.94
CA VAL A 238 3.54 -5.30 19.42
C VAL A 238 2.30 -4.54 18.97
N LYS A 239 1.75 -3.70 19.85
CA LYS A 239 0.61 -2.83 19.53
C LYS A 239 1.03 -1.69 18.61
N CYS A 240 0.21 -1.40 17.61
CA CYS A 240 0.38 -0.31 16.67
C CYS A 240 -0.22 1.01 17.17
#